data_AF-A0A9D9ZDC2-F1
#
_entry.id   AF-A0A9D9ZDC2-F1
#
_cell.length_a   1.000
_cell.length_b   1.000
_cell.length_c   1.000
_cell.angle_alpha   90.00
_cell.angle_beta   90.00
_cell.angle_gamma   90.00
#
_symmetry.space_group_name_H-M   'P 1'
#
loop_
_entity.id
_entity.type
_entity.pdbx_description
1 polymer ?
#
loop_
_entity_poly.entity_id
_entity_poly.type
_entity_poly.pdbx_seq_one_letter_code
_entity_poly.pdbx_strand_id
1 'polypeptide(L)'
;GITAIWRPFHEGAGNLYAKTYSGTAWFWWGEDGPDTYKALWKAMFTYFQEKGIHNLIWEWTAQNYNGDSNSYDNDNAFYPGDKYVDLVGRDLYGNTASQNKTEFTQLTSQYSNKMTALSECGVSQTTSFANISDVWNGGAKWLYFMPWYGENMPSDDWWKDAMNQSYVVSRSDVKISSTTVDEPAKQAVANMGLGFNLGNTLDANNIGTGKDVSAYETAWGQPVTTQALMTFLKKEGFNSVRVPVTWYEHLDADGNVDAKWMARVKEVVDYVINSGMYCILNVHHDTGADNASTGFKSWIKADPNIYVSTKDKYEKLWTQIANEFSGYNHHLLFEGYNEMLDTNNSWAAPSAGSSSYTAINNYAQSFVTAVRATGGNNATRNLIINTYAGNNSDVAINNLTLPTDNTSGHIAVEIHTYDPYNWFKNYGQWTTDCSNEIKNMFTRLNTRFVSQDIPVIVGEYGTHGETSVSKTSTTTQIKAAADQAADMVKQAKAYGISTFYWMSIIDGTDRSVPQWSLPTVATAMKNAYNE
;
A
#
# COMPACT_ATOMS: atom_id res chain seq x y z
N GLY A 1 -7.41 34.20 1.20
CA GLY A 1 -7.08 32.78 1.44
C GLY A 1 -7.35 31.96 0.20
N ILE A 2 -6.71 32.31 -0.91
CA ILE A 2 -6.69 31.45 -2.10
C ILE A 2 -5.43 30.60 -2.00
N THR A 3 -5.52 29.33 -2.34
CA THR A 3 -4.37 28.43 -2.52
C THR A 3 -4.32 28.03 -3.98
N ALA A 4 -3.13 27.87 -4.55
CA ALA A 4 -2.97 27.51 -5.95
C ALA A 4 -1.86 26.48 -6.15
N ILE A 5 -2.03 25.64 -7.16
CA ILE A 5 -0.90 24.93 -7.78
C ILE A 5 -0.13 25.97 -8.60
N TRP A 6 1.18 26.04 -8.40
CA TRP A 6 2.09 26.98 -9.03
C TRP A 6 3.09 26.22 -9.90
N ARG A 7 2.94 26.35 -11.22
CA ARG A 7 3.74 25.64 -12.23
C ARG A 7 4.59 26.61 -13.06
N PRO A 8 5.64 27.25 -12.49
CA PRO A 8 6.50 28.18 -13.20
C PRO A 8 7.53 27.42 -14.06
N PHE A 9 8.14 28.12 -15.02
CA PHE A 9 9.30 27.62 -15.78
C PHE A 9 9.10 26.19 -16.32
N HIS A 10 7.91 25.92 -16.88
CA HIS A 10 7.54 24.62 -17.42
C HIS A 10 8.39 24.26 -18.65
N GLU A 11 8.47 22.95 -18.94
CA GLU A 11 9.20 22.41 -20.11
C GLU A 11 10.66 22.88 -20.21
N GLY A 12 11.32 23.07 -19.07
CA GLY A 12 12.64 23.72 -19.00
C GLY A 12 13.72 23.05 -19.86
N ALA A 13 13.68 21.72 -20.04
CA ALA A 13 14.68 21.03 -20.84
C ALA A 13 14.44 21.10 -22.36
N GLY A 14 13.22 21.39 -22.81
CA GLY A 14 12.82 21.27 -24.22
C GLY A 14 13.30 19.95 -24.85
N ASN A 15 14.09 20.04 -25.92
CA ASN A 15 14.72 18.87 -26.56
C ASN A 15 16.24 18.79 -26.36
N LEU A 16 16.82 19.50 -25.38
CA LEU A 16 18.27 19.54 -25.10
C LEU A 16 18.97 18.17 -25.06
N TYR A 17 18.27 17.15 -24.56
CA TYR A 17 18.81 15.80 -24.35
C TYR A 17 18.61 14.85 -25.53
N ALA A 18 18.43 15.37 -26.75
CA ALA A 18 18.41 14.56 -27.95
C ALA A 18 19.75 13.83 -28.17
N LYS A 19 19.69 12.52 -28.46
CA LYS A 19 20.88 11.68 -28.70
C LYS A 19 21.39 11.76 -30.13
N THR A 20 20.51 12.08 -31.07
CA THR A 20 20.77 11.98 -32.52
C THR A 20 21.01 13.33 -33.18
N TYR A 21 20.72 14.43 -32.49
CA TYR A 21 20.93 15.79 -32.98
C TYR A 21 21.17 16.75 -31.80
N SER A 22 21.64 17.97 -32.09
CA SER A 22 21.79 19.02 -31.07
C SER A 22 20.44 19.69 -30.83
N GLY A 23 19.74 19.26 -29.77
CA GLY A 23 18.52 19.95 -29.33
C GLY A 23 18.82 21.21 -28.53
N THR A 24 17.76 21.98 -28.25
CA THR A 24 17.76 23.25 -27.52
C THR A 24 16.55 23.33 -26.59
N ALA A 25 16.64 24.11 -25.51
CA ALA A 25 15.42 24.53 -24.83
C ALA A 25 14.63 25.43 -25.79
N TRP A 26 13.31 25.29 -25.83
CA TRP A 26 12.46 26.22 -26.60
C TRP A 26 12.00 27.43 -25.78
N PHE A 27 12.32 27.43 -24.49
CA PHE A 27 12.11 28.57 -23.60
C PHE A 27 13.42 29.07 -23.01
N TRP A 28 13.54 30.39 -22.90
CA TRP A 28 14.75 31.07 -22.45
C TRP A 28 15.24 30.61 -21.07
N TRP A 29 14.33 30.19 -20.18
CA TRP A 29 14.71 29.75 -18.83
C TRP A 29 15.48 28.42 -18.82
N GLY A 30 15.50 27.68 -19.93
CA GLY A 30 16.24 26.44 -20.10
C GLY A 30 17.50 26.54 -20.95
N GLU A 31 17.69 27.64 -21.70
CA GLU A 31 18.73 27.75 -22.73
C GLU A 31 20.15 27.66 -22.16
N ASP A 32 20.37 28.19 -20.95
CA ASP A 32 21.66 28.16 -20.24
C ASP A 32 21.87 26.88 -19.39
N GLY A 33 21.06 25.85 -19.65
CA GLY A 33 21.23 24.51 -19.09
C GLY A 33 20.71 24.32 -17.66
N PRO A 34 20.86 23.09 -17.12
CA PRO A 34 20.20 22.65 -15.90
C PRO A 34 20.60 23.43 -14.63
N ASP A 35 21.86 23.83 -14.50
CA ASP A 35 22.32 24.52 -13.29
C ASP A 35 21.76 25.94 -13.20
N THR A 36 21.69 26.66 -14.33
CA THR A 36 21.04 27.97 -14.42
C THR A 36 19.54 27.86 -14.16
N TYR A 37 18.88 26.86 -14.75
CA TYR A 37 17.45 26.58 -14.50
C TYR A 37 17.16 26.35 -13.01
N LYS A 38 17.93 25.48 -12.35
CA LYS A 38 17.77 25.20 -10.91
C LYS A 38 18.04 26.45 -10.06
N ALA A 39 18.99 27.29 -10.44
CA ALA A 39 19.26 28.55 -9.75
C ALA A 39 18.07 29.52 -9.88
N LEU A 40 17.49 29.66 -11.07
CA LEU A 40 16.28 30.45 -11.31
C LEU A 40 15.09 29.96 -10.49
N TRP A 41 14.86 28.64 -10.47
CA TRP A 41 13.81 28.03 -9.66
C TRP A 41 13.96 28.36 -8.18
N LYS A 42 15.14 28.09 -7.61
CA LYS A 42 15.42 28.30 -6.18
C LYS A 42 15.40 29.78 -5.81
N ALA A 43 15.80 30.67 -6.71
CA ALA A 43 15.68 32.11 -6.52
C ALA A 43 14.21 32.53 -6.42
N MET A 44 13.34 32.07 -7.32
CA MET A 44 11.90 32.35 -7.25
C MET A 44 11.27 31.79 -5.97
N PHE A 45 11.56 30.53 -5.64
CA PHE A 45 11.06 29.88 -4.44
C PHE A 45 11.44 30.67 -3.19
N THR A 46 12.73 30.99 -3.03
CA THR A 46 13.25 31.74 -1.88
C THR A 46 12.63 33.14 -1.81
N TYR A 47 12.57 33.83 -2.95
CA TYR A 47 11.97 35.16 -3.02
C TYR A 47 10.50 35.15 -2.59
N PHE A 48 9.72 34.15 -3.02
CA PHE A 48 8.31 34.02 -2.61
C PHE A 48 8.19 33.73 -1.10
N GLN A 49 9.02 32.85 -0.54
CA GLN A 49 9.05 32.60 0.91
C GLN A 49 9.41 33.87 1.69
N GLU A 50 10.41 34.64 1.25
CA GLU A 50 10.81 35.91 1.86
C GLU A 50 9.72 36.99 1.78
N LYS A 51 8.85 36.93 0.76
CA LYS A 51 7.66 37.78 0.64
C LYS A 51 6.46 37.28 1.45
N GLY A 52 6.60 36.19 2.20
CA GLY A 52 5.53 35.62 3.01
C GLY A 52 4.46 34.87 2.22
N ILE A 53 4.80 34.39 1.01
CA ILE A 53 3.91 33.59 0.18
C ILE A 53 4.02 32.12 0.63
N HIS A 54 2.97 31.61 1.28
CA HIS A 54 2.91 30.26 1.85
C HIS A 54 1.67 29.46 1.41
N ASN A 55 1.02 29.90 0.33
CA ASN A 55 -0.25 29.38 -0.18
C ASN A 55 -0.09 28.74 -1.58
N LEU A 56 1.10 28.27 -1.92
CA LEU A 56 1.40 27.65 -3.21
C LEU A 56 1.84 26.19 -3.02
N ILE A 57 1.33 25.32 -3.90
CA ILE A 57 1.80 23.95 -4.11
C ILE A 57 2.65 23.97 -5.37
N TRP A 58 3.94 23.68 -5.28
CA TRP A 58 4.91 23.86 -6.36
C TRP A 58 4.95 22.67 -7.31
N GLU A 59 4.75 22.90 -8.60
CA GLU A 59 4.74 21.87 -9.62
C GLU A 59 5.85 22.08 -10.65
N TRP A 60 6.76 21.10 -10.76
CA TRP A 60 7.83 21.09 -11.76
C TRP A 60 7.44 20.21 -12.95
N THR A 61 7.52 20.73 -14.17
CA THR A 61 7.17 19.98 -15.39
C THR A 61 8.39 19.28 -15.96
N ALA A 62 8.35 17.96 -16.00
CA ALA A 62 9.35 17.10 -16.61
C ALA A 62 9.07 16.93 -18.12
N GLN A 63 10.13 16.89 -18.92
CA GLN A 63 10.12 16.37 -20.28
C GLN A 63 10.21 14.84 -20.31
N ASN A 64 10.67 14.22 -19.22
CA ASN A 64 10.96 12.80 -19.15
C ASN A 64 11.91 12.41 -20.31
N TYR A 65 11.60 11.36 -21.08
CA TYR A 65 12.36 10.97 -22.26
C TYR A 65 11.81 11.57 -23.56
N ASN A 66 11.05 12.68 -23.51
CA ASN A 66 10.40 13.28 -24.68
C ASN A 66 9.61 12.24 -25.53
N GLY A 67 8.99 11.25 -24.87
CA GLY A 67 8.23 10.18 -25.51
C GLY A 67 9.04 8.99 -26.07
N ASP A 68 10.38 9.04 -26.10
CA ASP A 68 11.24 7.95 -26.59
C ASP A 68 12.63 7.92 -25.95
N SER A 69 12.86 6.95 -25.05
CA SER A 69 14.13 6.76 -24.35
C SER A 69 15.29 6.32 -25.24
N ASN A 70 15.01 5.84 -26.46
CA ASN A 70 16.07 5.52 -27.42
C ASN A 70 16.64 6.79 -28.08
N SER A 71 15.80 7.82 -28.22
CA SER A 71 16.13 9.08 -28.89
C SER A 71 16.54 10.18 -27.92
N TYR A 72 16.16 10.09 -26.64
CA TYR A 72 16.48 11.10 -25.63
C TYR A 72 17.04 10.48 -24.35
N ASP A 73 17.92 11.22 -23.68
CA ASP A 73 18.14 11.04 -22.24
C ASP A 73 17.06 11.79 -21.45
N ASN A 74 16.85 11.39 -20.19
CA ASN A 74 15.88 12.08 -19.33
C ASN A 74 16.41 13.43 -18.84
N ASP A 75 15.49 14.27 -18.36
CA ASP A 75 15.78 15.63 -17.90
C ASP A 75 16.01 15.75 -16.39
N ASN A 76 16.44 14.67 -15.74
CA ASN A 76 16.58 14.61 -14.28
C ASN A 76 17.57 15.66 -13.73
N ALA A 77 18.52 16.12 -14.55
CA ALA A 77 19.45 17.18 -14.18
C ALA A 77 18.79 18.55 -13.98
N PHE A 78 17.60 18.78 -14.56
CA PHE A 78 16.78 19.98 -14.40
C PHE A 78 15.93 19.95 -13.12
N TYR A 79 15.77 18.79 -12.47
CA TYR A 79 14.94 18.66 -11.27
C TYR A 79 15.45 19.59 -10.14
N PRO A 80 14.63 20.53 -9.63
CA PRO A 80 15.05 21.48 -8.59
C PRO A 80 15.40 20.84 -7.25
N GLY A 81 14.86 19.64 -6.99
CA GLY A 81 15.06 18.84 -5.78
C GLY A 81 13.84 18.82 -4.86
N ASP A 82 13.70 17.75 -4.08
CA ASP A 82 12.51 17.43 -3.27
C ASP A 82 12.03 18.52 -2.32
N LYS A 83 12.94 19.41 -1.89
CA LYS A 83 12.62 20.53 -0.99
C LYS A 83 11.90 21.70 -1.69
N TYR A 84 11.93 21.73 -3.01
CA TYR A 84 11.46 22.86 -3.82
C TYR A 84 10.31 22.49 -4.77
N VAL A 85 9.83 21.25 -4.71
CA VAL A 85 8.83 20.67 -5.61
C VAL A 85 7.86 19.82 -4.80
N ASP A 86 6.57 20.02 -5.00
CA ASP A 86 5.48 19.23 -4.41
C ASP A 86 4.90 18.23 -5.42
N LEU A 87 4.74 18.64 -6.68
CA LEU A 87 4.15 17.86 -7.77
C LEU A 87 5.11 17.76 -8.97
N VAL A 88 5.06 16.64 -9.70
CA VAL A 88 5.75 16.48 -10.98
C VAL A 88 4.72 16.49 -12.10
N GLY A 89 4.84 17.46 -13.00
CA GLY A 89 3.98 17.60 -14.16
C GLY A 89 4.55 16.97 -15.41
N ARG A 90 3.69 16.60 -16.37
CA ARG A 90 4.06 16.18 -17.71
C ARG A 90 3.07 16.72 -18.75
N ASP A 91 3.60 17.26 -19.84
CA ASP A 91 2.82 17.87 -20.91
C ASP A 91 2.80 16.92 -22.12
N LEU A 92 1.61 16.45 -22.54
CA LEU A 92 1.44 15.41 -23.57
C LEU A 92 0.39 15.79 -24.62
N TYR A 93 0.79 15.86 -25.89
CA TYR A 93 -0.11 16.22 -27.00
C TYR A 93 -0.20 15.10 -28.03
N GLY A 94 -1.44 14.68 -28.32
CA GLY A 94 -1.72 13.65 -29.32
C GLY A 94 -1.26 12.22 -28.94
N ASN A 95 -1.03 11.98 -27.65
CA ASN A 95 -0.57 10.69 -27.13
C ASN A 95 -1.72 9.69 -26.96
N THR A 96 -1.42 8.41 -27.24
CA THR A 96 -2.29 7.26 -26.95
C THR A 96 -2.34 6.93 -25.46
N ALA A 97 -3.30 6.11 -25.04
CA ALA A 97 -3.38 5.61 -23.66
C ALA A 97 -2.13 4.81 -23.24
N SER A 98 -1.56 4.01 -24.17
CA SER A 98 -0.33 3.25 -23.93
C SER A 98 0.88 4.16 -23.70
N GLN A 99 1.01 5.23 -24.49
CA GLN A 99 2.08 6.22 -24.29
C GLN A 99 1.92 6.98 -22.97
N ASN A 100 0.68 7.36 -22.61
CA ASN A 100 0.39 7.95 -21.31
C ASN A 100 0.80 7.01 -20.16
N LYS A 101 0.50 5.71 -20.27
CA LYS A 101 0.91 4.72 -19.28
C LYS A 101 2.42 4.66 -19.11
N THR A 102 3.16 4.63 -20.22
CA THR A 102 4.63 4.61 -20.20
C THR A 102 5.19 5.85 -19.50
N GLU A 103 4.73 7.04 -19.89
CA GLU A 103 5.15 8.32 -19.31
C GLU A 103 4.83 8.39 -17.81
N PHE A 104 3.60 8.05 -17.43
CA PHE A 104 3.17 8.00 -16.04
C PHE A 104 4.04 7.05 -15.21
N THR A 105 4.21 5.81 -15.67
CA THR A 105 4.97 4.77 -14.97
C THR A 105 6.43 5.16 -14.75
N GLN A 106 7.07 5.75 -15.77
CA GLN A 106 8.45 6.23 -15.67
C GLN A 106 8.58 7.35 -14.63
N LEU A 107 7.69 8.34 -14.68
CA LEU A 107 7.72 9.47 -13.74
C LEU A 107 7.41 9.03 -12.31
N THR A 108 6.40 8.20 -12.09
CA THR A 108 6.07 7.70 -10.73
C THR A 108 7.15 6.79 -10.17
N SER A 109 7.89 6.08 -11.02
CA SER A 109 9.04 5.28 -10.59
C SER A 109 10.22 6.18 -10.19
N GLN A 110 10.49 7.22 -10.98
CA GLN A 110 11.61 8.14 -10.76
C GLN A 110 11.39 9.11 -9.60
N TYR A 111 10.15 9.55 -9.40
CA TYR A 111 9.75 10.52 -8.38
C TYR A 111 8.68 9.92 -7.44
N SER A 112 8.96 8.73 -6.89
CA SER A 112 8.03 7.91 -6.09
C SER A 112 7.43 8.60 -4.86
N ASN A 113 8.07 9.66 -4.38
CA ASN A 113 7.62 10.47 -3.26
C ASN A 113 6.79 11.70 -3.66
N LYS A 114 6.51 11.90 -4.96
CA LYS A 114 5.75 13.03 -5.50
C LYS A 114 4.49 12.52 -6.20
N MET A 115 3.43 13.32 -6.18
CA MET A 115 2.27 13.06 -7.03
C MET A 115 2.56 13.56 -8.45
N THR A 116 2.09 12.82 -9.46
CA THR A 116 2.34 13.13 -10.87
C THR A 116 1.06 13.60 -11.56
N ALA A 117 1.13 14.69 -12.31
CA ALA A 117 0.00 15.31 -13.01
C ALA A 117 0.21 15.38 -14.53
N LEU A 118 -0.90 15.33 -15.28
CA LEU A 118 -0.94 15.62 -16.71
C LEU A 118 -1.21 17.12 -16.88
N SER A 119 -0.16 17.92 -16.68
CA SER A 119 -0.26 19.37 -16.47
C SER A 119 -0.67 20.14 -17.71
N GLU A 120 -0.36 19.59 -18.88
CA GLU A 120 -0.98 19.96 -20.15
C GLU A 120 -1.32 18.72 -20.97
N CYS A 121 -2.45 18.76 -21.67
CA CYS A 121 -2.74 17.81 -22.72
C CYS A 121 -3.54 18.41 -23.86
N GLY A 122 -3.71 17.67 -24.95
CA GLY A 122 -4.54 18.12 -26.06
C GLY A 122 -4.27 17.38 -27.33
N VAL A 123 -5.03 17.71 -28.37
CA VAL A 123 -4.75 17.20 -29.72
C VAL A 123 -3.44 17.79 -30.22
N SER A 124 -2.68 17.00 -30.98
CA SER A 124 -1.58 17.52 -31.79
C SER A 124 -2.12 17.94 -33.16
N GLN A 125 -1.28 18.54 -34.01
CA GLN A 125 -1.68 18.93 -35.37
C GLN A 125 -2.16 17.74 -36.22
N THR A 126 -1.73 16.52 -35.91
CA THR A 126 -1.96 15.33 -36.75
C THR A 126 -2.60 14.17 -36.01
N THR A 127 -2.71 14.21 -34.68
CA THR A 127 -3.22 13.10 -33.87
C THR A 127 -4.14 13.58 -32.76
N SER A 128 -5.24 12.85 -32.55
CA SER A 128 -6.11 13.03 -31.39
C SER A 128 -5.44 12.54 -30.11
N PHE A 129 -5.75 13.17 -28.99
CA PHE A 129 -5.39 12.64 -27.67
C PHE A 129 -6.33 11.50 -27.28
N ALA A 130 -5.85 10.48 -26.58
CA ALA A 130 -6.70 9.40 -26.08
C ALA A 130 -7.78 9.92 -25.13
N ASN A 131 -8.96 9.27 -25.11
CA ASN A 131 -10.01 9.57 -24.14
C ASN A 131 -9.51 9.40 -22.71
N ILE A 132 -9.99 10.21 -21.76
CA ILE A 132 -9.57 10.11 -20.35
C ILE A 132 -9.95 8.74 -19.78
N SER A 133 -11.07 8.17 -20.22
CA SER A 133 -11.45 6.82 -19.83
C SER A 133 -10.41 5.76 -20.24
N ASP A 134 -9.89 5.84 -21.46
CA ASP A 134 -8.83 4.95 -21.95
C ASP A 134 -7.50 5.19 -21.23
N VAL A 135 -7.14 6.45 -20.99
CA VAL A 135 -5.91 6.82 -20.25
C VAL A 135 -5.95 6.27 -18.83
N TRP A 136 -7.05 6.50 -18.11
CA TRP A 136 -7.23 6.02 -16.74
C TRP A 136 -7.25 4.48 -16.70
N ASN A 137 -8.06 3.83 -17.53
CA ASN A 137 -8.18 2.37 -17.55
C ASN A 137 -6.90 1.68 -18.05
N GLY A 138 -6.11 2.36 -18.90
CA GLY A 138 -4.78 1.92 -19.34
C GLY A 138 -3.72 1.93 -18.23
N GLY A 139 -4.00 2.57 -17.09
CA GLY A 139 -3.14 2.59 -15.91
C GLY A 139 -2.40 3.90 -15.68
N ALA A 140 -2.62 4.94 -16.49
CA ALA A 140 -2.08 6.27 -16.25
C ALA A 140 -3.01 7.04 -15.30
N LYS A 141 -2.71 7.02 -14.00
CA LYS A 141 -3.55 7.56 -12.93
C LYS A 141 -3.10 8.96 -12.50
N TRP A 142 -3.10 9.90 -13.44
CA TRP A 142 -2.68 11.27 -13.21
C TRP A 142 -3.51 11.96 -12.10
N LEU A 143 -2.86 12.80 -11.29
CA LEU A 143 -3.51 13.58 -10.22
C LEU A 143 -4.61 14.51 -10.77
N TYR A 144 -4.32 15.18 -11.88
CA TYR A 144 -5.26 15.97 -12.64
C TYR A 144 -4.86 15.94 -14.13
N PHE A 145 -5.78 16.35 -15.00
CA PHE A 145 -5.50 16.62 -16.42
C PHE A 145 -5.99 18.02 -16.79
N MET A 146 -5.25 18.73 -17.65
CA MET A 146 -5.63 20.08 -18.07
C MET A 146 -5.43 20.24 -19.59
N PRO A 147 -6.49 20.17 -20.40
CA PRO A 147 -6.39 20.38 -21.82
C PRO A 147 -6.01 21.83 -22.16
N TRP A 148 -5.11 22.01 -23.13
CA TRP A 148 -4.80 23.32 -23.67
C TRP A 148 -5.93 23.82 -24.57
N TYR A 149 -6.00 25.14 -24.71
CA TYR A 149 -7.05 25.80 -25.47
C TYR A 149 -6.68 25.93 -26.96
N GLY A 150 -7.59 26.51 -27.74
CA GLY A 150 -7.33 26.83 -29.15
C GLY A 150 -7.27 25.58 -30.01
N GLU A 151 -6.26 25.49 -30.89
CA GLU A 151 -6.11 24.39 -31.84
C GLU A 151 -5.82 23.04 -31.17
N ASN A 152 -5.36 23.05 -29.91
CA ASN A 152 -5.08 21.85 -29.13
C ASN A 152 -6.29 21.35 -28.31
N MET A 153 -7.41 22.08 -28.30
CA MET A 153 -8.58 21.73 -27.50
C MET A 153 -9.21 20.41 -28.01
N PRO A 154 -9.47 19.42 -27.12
CA PRO A 154 -10.20 18.21 -27.47
C PRO A 154 -11.62 18.50 -27.96
N SER A 155 -12.19 17.54 -28.70
CA SER A 155 -13.56 17.65 -29.20
C SER A 155 -14.60 17.56 -28.08
N ASP A 156 -15.84 18.00 -28.36
CA ASP A 156 -16.97 17.87 -27.44
C ASP A 156 -17.21 16.42 -26.99
N ASP A 157 -16.98 15.44 -27.87
CA ASP A 157 -17.18 14.03 -27.54
C ASP A 157 -16.10 13.52 -26.57
N TRP A 158 -14.87 14.03 -26.67
CA TRP A 158 -13.82 13.76 -25.68
C TRP A 158 -14.18 14.36 -24.32
N TRP A 159 -14.73 15.58 -24.28
CA TRP A 159 -15.21 16.19 -23.03
C TRP A 159 -16.39 15.43 -22.42
N LYS A 160 -17.33 14.94 -23.25
CA LYS A 160 -18.41 14.07 -22.77
C LYS A 160 -17.88 12.76 -22.21
N ASP A 161 -16.87 12.16 -22.83
CA ASP A 161 -16.21 10.97 -22.27
C ASP A 161 -15.65 11.28 -20.88
N ALA A 162 -14.78 12.30 -20.77
CA ALA A 162 -14.10 12.64 -19.53
C ALA A 162 -15.09 12.99 -18.41
N MET A 163 -16.03 13.90 -18.67
CA MET A 163 -16.94 14.43 -17.64
C MET A 163 -18.05 13.44 -17.22
N ASN A 164 -18.23 12.32 -17.94
CA ASN A 164 -19.15 11.26 -17.56
C ASN A 164 -18.49 10.16 -16.69
N GLN A 165 -17.18 10.21 -16.47
CA GLN A 165 -16.49 9.22 -15.66
C GLN A 165 -16.64 9.49 -14.16
N SER A 166 -16.94 8.44 -13.38
CA SER A 166 -17.08 8.55 -11.92
C SER A 166 -15.79 8.92 -11.18
N TYR A 167 -14.62 8.69 -11.80
CA TYR A 167 -13.30 9.02 -11.27
C TYR A 167 -12.78 10.39 -11.76
N VAL A 168 -13.56 11.13 -12.55
CA VAL A 168 -13.25 12.52 -12.88
C VAL A 168 -13.97 13.43 -11.90
N VAL A 169 -13.19 14.04 -11.00
CA VAL A 169 -13.71 14.95 -9.97
C VAL A 169 -13.99 16.31 -10.62
N SER A 170 -15.27 16.63 -10.81
CA SER A 170 -15.68 17.94 -11.31
C SER A 170 -15.72 18.98 -10.19
N ARG A 171 -15.87 20.26 -10.55
CA ARG A 171 -15.91 21.36 -9.57
C ARG A 171 -17.00 21.17 -8.50
N SER A 172 -18.14 20.58 -8.83
CA SER A 172 -19.22 20.34 -7.86
C SER A 172 -18.93 19.19 -6.89
N ASP A 173 -18.00 18.31 -7.23
CA ASP A 173 -17.65 17.13 -6.43
C ASP A 173 -16.57 17.47 -5.38
N VAL A 174 -15.86 18.58 -5.57
CA VAL A 174 -14.77 19.01 -4.68
C VAL A 174 -15.32 19.36 -3.29
N LYS A 175 -14.90 18.58 -2.29
CA LYS A 175 -15.20 18.82 -0.87
C LYS A 175 -13.88 19.02 -0.11
N ILE A 176 -13.36 20.25 -0.11
CA ILE A 176 -12.06 20.60 0.51
C ILE A 176 -12.03 20.29 2.02
N SER A 177 -13.19 20.38 2.71
CA SER A 177 -13.31 20.03 4.13
C SER A 177 -13.56 18.54 4.39
N SER A 178 -13.63 17.71 3.35
CA SER A 178 -13.85 16.28 3.52
C SER A 178 -12.58 15.62 4.06
N THR A 179 -12.70 14.95 5.20
CA THR A 179 -11.64 14.08 5.74
C THR A 179 -11.74 12.65 5.20
N THR A 180 -12.72 12.37 4.34
CA THR A 180 -12.98 11.05 3.76
C THR A 180 -13.15 11.11 2.25
N VAL A 181 -12.49 10.18 1.57
CA VAL A 181 -12.81 9.79 0.20
C VAL A 181 -13.38 8.39 0.33
N ASP A 182 -14.54 8.16 -0.27
CA ASP A 182 -15.11 6.83 -0.33
C ASP A 182 -14.32 6.02 -1.38
N GLU A 183 -13.44 5.15 -0.91
CA GLU A 183 -12.60 4.30 -1.76
C GLU A 183 -13.02 2.84 -1.59
N PRO A 184 -13.59 2.18 -2.61
CA PRO A 184 -13.91 0.76 -2.55
C PRO A 184 -12.65 -0.09 -2.31
N ALA A 185 -12.79 -1.20 -1.59
CA ALA A 185 -11.68 -2.07 -1.21
C ALA A 185 -10.87 -2.56 -2.42
N LYS A 186 -11.51 -2.78 -3.58
CA LYS A 186 -10.82 -3.15 -4.82
C LYS A 186 -9.86 -2.07 -5.30
N GLN A 187 -10.25 -0.81 -5.18
CA GLN A 187 -9.39 0.32 -5.53
C GLN A 187 -8.27 0.49 -4.49
N ALA A 188 -8.59 0.39 -3.20
CA ALA A 188 -7.58 0.44 -2.14
C ALA A 188 -6.50 -0.63 -2.32
N VAL A 189 -6.88 -1.89 -2.57
CA VAL A 189 -5.95 -2.99 -2.81
C VAL A 189 -5.07 -2.75 -4.04
N ALA A 190 -5.64 -2.23 -5.13
CA ALA A 190 -4.84 -1.86 -6.31
C ALA A 190 -3.83 -0.74 -6.00
N ASN A 191 -4.18 0.19 -5.10
CA ASN A 191 -3.36 1.32 -4.71
C ASN A 191 -2.32 0.98 -3.61
N MET A 192 -2.46 -0.13 -2.90
CA MET A 192 -1.54 -0.53 -1.80
C MET A 192 -0.10 -0.78 -2.26
N GLY A 193 0.13 -1.06 -3.55
CA GLY A 193 1.46 -1.28 -4.11
C GLY A 193 2.24 -2.40 -3.42
N LEU A 194 3.54 -2.17 -3.20
CA LEU A 194 4.39 -3.02 -2.36
C LEU A 194 4.08 -2.78 -0.87
N GLY A 195 3.78 -3.86 -0.14
CA GLY A 195 3.47 -3.84 1.28
C GLY A 195 4.59 -4.41 2.16
N PHE A 196 4.67 -3.91 3.39
CA PHE A 196 5.59 -4.41 4.43
C PHE A 196 4.82 -4.72 5.72
N ASN A 197 5.15 -5.82 6.39
CA ASN A 197 4.67 -6.10 7.75
C ASN A 197 5.67 -5.60 8.80
N LEU A 198 5.21 -4.71 9.68
CA LEU A 198 5.93 -4.30 10.89
C LEU A 198 5.81 -5.37 11.99
N GLY A 199 6.18 -6.61 11.66
CA GLY A 199 6.08 -7.76 12.57
C GLY A 199 7.10 -7.73 13.71
N ASN A 200 6.83 -8.57 14.72
CA ASN A 200 7.53 -8.71 15.99
C ASN A 200 7.74 -7.38 16.75
N THR A 201 6.79 -6.47 16.61
CA THR A 201 6.80 -5.11 17.15
C THR A 201 5.63 -4.92 18.10
N LEU A 202 4.48 -4.41 17.65
CA LEU A 202 3.29 -4.25 18.50
C LEU A 202 2.50 -5.57 18.66
N ASP A 203 2.82 -6.57 17.86
CA ASP A 203 2.36 -7.95 18.02
C ASP A 203 3.16 -8.70 19.11
N ALA A 204 4.35 -8.25 19.47
CA ALA A 204 5.17 -8.90 20.47
C ALA A 204 4.48 -8.89 21.85
N ASN A 205 4.48 -10.05 22.50
CA ASN A 205 3.70 -10.29 23.70
C ASN A 205 4.35 -11.39 24.57
N ASN A 206 3.60 -11.84 25.58
CA ASN A 206 3.97 -12.90 26.53
C ASN A 206 5.06 -12.44 27.50
N ILE A 207 4.96 -11.18 27.97
CA ILE A 207 5.85 -10.58 28.98
C ILE A 207 5.09 -10.12 30.25
N GLY A 208 3.80 -10.40 30.32
CA GLY A 208 2.89 -10.06 31.41
C GLY A 208 2.25 -8.67 31.25
N THR A 209 1.21 -8.40 32.04
CA THR A 209 0.49 -7.12 32.03
C THR A 209 1.23 -6.04 32.84
N GLY A 210 0.87 -4.77 32.60
CA GLY A 210 1.35 -3.63 33.39
C GLY A 210 2.81 -3.24 33.20
N LYS A 211 3.43 -3.59 32.07
CA LYS A 211 4.77 -3.12 31.69
C LYS A 211 4.69 -1.76 30.98
N ASP A 212 5.85 -1.12 30.82
CA ASP A 212 5.94 0.05 29.94
C ASP A 212 5.69 -0.36 28.49
N VAL A 213 5.03 0.51 27.73
CA VAL A 213 4.69 0.29 26.31
C VAL A 213 5.89 -0.17 25.49
N SER A 214 7.06 0.47 25.68
CA SER A 214 8.28 0.12 24.94
C SER A 214 8.82 -1.26 25.29
N ALA A 215 8.49 -1.82 26.47
CA ALA A 215 8.91 -3.17 26.82
C ALA A 215 8.19 -4.21 25.96
N TYR A 216 6.91 -4.01 25.64
CA TYR A 216 6.17 -4.85 24.70
C TYR A 216 6.73 -4.71 23.29
N GLU A 217 6.84 -3.46 22.81
CA GLU A 217 7.29 -3.16 21.44
C GLU A 217 8.70 -3.71 21.12
N THR A 218 9.54 -3.87 22.16
CA THR A 218 10.92 -4.38 22.03
C THR A 218 11.08 -5.83 22.52
N ALA A 219 10.01 -6.48 22.98
CA ALA A 219 10.06 -7.79 23.63
C ALA A 219 10.68 -8.88 22.73
N TRP A 220 10.46 -8.77 21.41
CA TRP A 220 10.98 -9.73 20.43
C TRP A 220 12.12 -9.16 19.59
N GLY A 221 12.86 -8.18 20.14
CA GLY A 221 14.15 -7.72 19.61
C GLY A 221 14.08 -6.61 18.56
N GLN A 222 12.88 -6.13 18.21
CA GLN A 222 12.72 -4.95 17.35
C GLN A 222 12.95 -3.66 18.13
N PRO A 223 13.45 -2.58 17.49
CA PRO A 223 13.50 -1.28 18.12
C PRO A 223 12.12 -0.63 18.16
N VAL A 224 11.98 0.38 19.03
CA VAL A 224 10.81 1.26 19.04
C VAL A 224 10.66 1.92 17.66
N THR A 225 9.47 1.82 17.08
CA THR A 225 9.12 2.34 15.77
C THR A 225 9.20 3.86 15.73
N THR A 226 9.64 4.42 14.61
CA THR A 226 9.75 5.88 14.40
C THR A 226 9.17 6.30 13.05
N GLN A 227 8.82 7.58 12.91
CA GLN A 227 8.41 8.20 11.65
C GLN A 227 9.43 7.99 10.52
N ALA A 228 10.73 7.99 10.85
CA ALA A 228 11.81 7.85 9.87
C ALA A 228 11.75 6.52 9.12
N LEU A 229 11.32 5.43 9.77
CA LEU A 229 11.13 4.13 9.14
C LEU A 229 10.05 4.20 8.04
N MET A 230 8.91 4.82 8.34
CA MET A 230 7.80 4.94 7.39
C MET A 230 8.15 5.87 6.23
N THR A 231 8.86 6.96 6.51
CA THR A 231 9.39 7.85 5.47
C THR A 231 10.40 7.14 4.56
N PHE A 232 11.25 6.27 5.12
CA PHE A 232 12.17 5.44 4.34
C PHE A 232 11.42 4.47 3.43
N LEU A 233 10.44 3.72 3.96
CA LEU A 233 9.62 2.79 3.18
C LEU A 233 8.93 3.50 2.00
N LYS A 234 8.27 4.64 2.27
CA LYS A 234 7.61 5.44 1.22
C LYS A 234 8.59 5.90 0.15
N LYS A 235 9.73 6.46 0.56
CA LYS A 235 10.78 6.91 -0.36
C LYS A 235 11.28 5.77 -1.24
N GLU A 236 11.40 4.57 -0.69
CA GLU A 236 11.85 3.40 -1.42
C GLU A 236 10.74 2.74 -2.25
N GLY A 237 9.55 3.34 -2.38
CA GLY A 237 8.50 2.88 -3.28
C GLY A 237 7.53 1.86 -2.68
N PHE A 238 7.55 1.67 -1.36
CA PHE A 238 6.46 0.97 -0.66
C PHE A 238 5.29 1.93 -0.46
N ASN A 239 4.07 1.41 -0.56
CA ASN A 239 2.86 2.24 -0.44
C ASN A 239 1.88 1.74 0.63
N SER A 240 2.21 0.65 1.31
CA SER A 240 1.39 0.09 2.38
C SER A 240 2.22 -0.55 3.48
N VAL A 241 1.73 -0.47 4.72
CA VAL A 241 2.29 -1.11 5.90
C VAL A 241 1.18 -1.81 6.66
N ARG A 242 1.37 -3.09 6.94
CA ARG A 242 0.55 -3.83 7.91
C ARG A 242 1.21 -3.71 9.27
N VAL A 243 0.42 -3.33 10.27
CA VAL A 243 0.81 -3.11 11.67
C VAL A 243 0.11 -4.18 12.52
N PRO A 244 0.74 -5.36 12.67
CA PRO A 244 0.30 -6.39 13.61
C PRO A 244 0.22 -5.85 15.04
N VAL A 245 -0.90 -6.05 15.73
CA VAL A 245 -1.07 -5.66 17.14
C VAL A 245 -1.70 -6.79 17.94
N THR A 246 -1.09 -7.11 19.08
CA THR A 246 -1.65 -8.05 20.05
C THR A 246 -2.22 -7.27 21.23
N TRP A 247 -3.43 -7.63 21.68
CA TRP A 247 -4.20 -6.79 22.61
C TRP A 247 -4.34 -7.39 24.00
N TYR A 248 -4.34 -8.72 24.16
CA TYR A 248 -4.74 -9.39 25.41
C TYR A 248 -3.99 -8.95 26.68
N GLU A 249 -2.69 -8.61 26.60
CA GLU A 249 -1.90 -8.13 27.77
C GLU A 249 -2.23 -6.68 28.15
N HIS A 250 -3.00 -5.99 27.32
CA HIS A 250 -3.41 -4.61 27.45
C HIS A 250 -4.92 -4.49 27.73
N LEU A 251 -5.60 -5.60 28.02
CA LEU A 251 -7.00 -5.59 28.42
C LEU A 251 -7.12 -5.73 29.93
N ASP A 252 -7.93 -4.86 30.55
CA ASP A 252 -8.36 -5.07 31.92
C ASP A 252 -9.40 -6.21 32.03
N ALA A 253 -9.85 -6.50 33.25
CA ALA A 253 -10.83 -7.56 33.51
C ALA A 253 -12.17 -7.35 32.81
N ASP A 254 -12.55 -6.10 32.53
CA ASP A 254 -13.77 -5.73 31.83
C ASP A 254 -13.56 -5.65 30.31
N GLY A 255 -12.33 -5.90 29.81
CA GLY A 255 -11.98 -5.82 28.40
C GLY A 255 -11.77 -4.39 27.89
N ASN A 256 -11.49 -3.42 28.76
CA ASN A 256 -11.05 -2.10 28.33
C ASN A 256 -9.56 -2.13 27.94
N VAL A 257 -9.20 -1.48 26.84
CA VAL A 257 -7.80 -1.37 26.40
C VAL A 257 -7.07 -0.33 27.26
N ASP A 258 -5.86 -0.64 27.70
CA ASP A 258 -4.97 0.30 28.36
C ASP A 258 -4.74 1.54 27.47
N ALA A 259 -5.02 2.72 28.02
CA ALA A 259 -4.98 3.97 27.26
C ALA A 259 -3.58 4.31 26.73
N LYS A 260 -2.50 3.90 27.41
CA LYS A 260 -1.13 4.13 26.93
C LYS A 260 -0.80 3.22 25.76
N TRP A 261 -1.28 1.97 25.81
CA TRP A 261 -1.15 1.05 24.68
C TRP A 261 -1.90 1.56 23.45
N MET A 262 -3.18 1.92 23.59
CA MET A 262 -3.98 2.49 22.50
C MET A 262 -3.32 3.74 21.91
N ALA A 263 -2.82 4.65 22.75
CA ALA A 263 -2.11 5.84 22.30
C ALA A 263 -0.82 5.52 21.51
N ARG A 264 -0.09 4.47 21.90
CA ARG A 264 1.10 4.05 21.14
C ARG A 264 0.74 3.42 19.80
N VAL A 265 -0.27 2.55 19.76
CA VAL A 265 -0.77 2.00 18.50
C VAL A 265 -1.16 3.15 17.58
N LYS A 266 -1.85 4.16 18.12
CA LYS A 266 -2.22 5.37 17.38
C LYS A 266 -1.01 6.12 16.84
N GLU A 267 0.04 6.30 17.64
CA GLU A 267 1.27 6.96 17.22
C GLU A 267 1.97 6.21 16.06
N VAL A 268 2.02 4.87 16.10
CA VAL A 268 2.60 4.07 15.02
C VAL A 268 1.75 4.16 13.75
N VAL A 269 0.41 4.13 13.87
CA VAL A 269 -0.51 4.38 12.75
C VAL A 269 -0.31 5.78 12.18
N ASP A 270 -0.14 6.81 13.02
CA ASP A 270 0.15 8.18 12.60
C ASP A 270 1.41 8.21 11.72
N TYR A 271 2.47 7.47 12.06
CA TYR A 271 3.68 7.43 11.23
C TYR A 271 3.43 6.91 9.81
N VAL A 272 2.60 5.88 9.67
CA VAL A 272 2.23 5.29 8.37
C VAL A 272 1.41 6.31 7.58
N ILE A 273 0.38 6.87 8.20
CA ILE A 273 -0.56 7.82 7.56
C ILE A 273 0.14 9.13 7.18
N ASN A 274 1.01 9.67 8.04
CA ASN A 274 1.81 10.88 7.76
C ASN A 274 2.78 10.69 6.60
N SER A 275 3.18 9.44 6.32
CA SER A 275 3.99 9.11 5.14
C SER A 275 3.15 8.94 3.86
N GLY A 276 1.82 9.10 3.94
CA GLY A 276 0.91 8.94 2.81
C GLY A 276 0.83 7.49 2.31
N MET A 277 1.01 6.51 3.20
CA MET A 277 0.88 5.08 2.90
C MET A 277 -0.43 4.53 3.46
N TYR A 278 -0.91 3.42 2.89
CA TYR A 278 -1.98 2.62 3.49
C TYR A 278 -1.48 1.94 4.77
N CYS A 279 -2.34 1.88 5.79
CA CYS A 279 -2.08 1.23 7.06
C CYS A 279 -3.13 0.15 7.31
N ILE A 280 -2.72 -1.09 7.56
CA ILE A 280 -3.62 -2.17 8.02
C ILE A 280 -3.36 -2.37 9.51
N LEU A 281 -4.37 -2.13 10.36
CA LEU A 281 -4.33 -2.37 11.80
C LEU A 281 -5.18 -3.59 12.14
N ASN A 282 -4.65 -4.52 12.93
CA ASN A 282 -5.33 -5.80 13.19
C ASN A 282 -5.40 -6.22 14.66
N VAL A 283 -5.92 -7.43 14.85
CA VAL A 283 -5.85 -8.23 16.07
C VAL A 283 -5.03 -9.49 15.76
N HIS A 284 -3.81 -9.57 16.32
CA HIS A 284 -2.77 -10.50 15.85
C HIS A 284 -2.65 -11.78 16.69
N HIS A 285 -1.78 -11.80 17.72
CA HIS A 285 -1.58 -12.98 18.58
C HIS A 285 -2.65 -13.11 19.69
N ASP A 286 -3.76 -12.41 19.57
CA ASP A 286 -5.01 -12.82 20.23
C ASP A 286 -5.59 -14.10 19.57
N THR A 287 -5.14 -14.39 18.34
CA THR A 287 -5.33 -15.63 17.57
C THR A 287 -4.04 -16.45 17.48
N GLY A 288 -4.00 -17.49 16.63
CA GLY A 288 -2.84 -18.35 16.45
C GLY A 288 -2.76 -19.52 17.42
N ALA A 289 -1.66 -20.26 17.35
CA ALA A 289 -1.47 -21.49 18.09
C ALA A 289 -1.04 -21.25 19.54
N ASP A 290 -1.71 -21.89 20.48
CA ASP A 290 -1.22 -21.98 21.86
C ASP A 290 0.19 -22.58 21.90
N ASN A 291 1.03 -22.08 22.80
CA ASN A 291 2.38 -22.61 22.99
C ASN A 291 2.59 -23.01 24.46
N ALA A 292 2.59 -24.32 24.71
CA ALA A 292 2.73 -24.88 26.05
C ALA A 292 4.11 -24.58 26.69
N SER A 293 5.16 -24.41 25.87
CA SER A 293 6.52 -24.14 26.35
C SER A 293 6.67 -22.70 26.84
N THR A 294 5.93 -21.76 26.27
CA THR A 294 5.99 -20.34 26.64
C THR A 294 4.82 -19.90 27.52
N GLY A 295 3.78 -20.74 27.66
CA GLY A 295 2.56 -20.44 28.40
C GLY A 295 1.54 -19.62 27.61
N PHE A 296 1.86 -19.22 26.38
CA PHE A 296 1.00 -18.41 25.52
C PHE A 296 -0.30 -19.15 25.15
N LYS A 297 -1.42 -18.42 25.21
CA LYS A 297 -2.77 -18.89 24.89
C LYS A 297 -3.53 -17.84 24.08
N SER A 298 -4.01 -18.23 22.89
CA SER A 298 -4.94 -17.41 22.13
C SER A 298 -6.34 -17.49 22.75
N TRP A 299 -7.09 -16.39 22.71
CA TRP A 299 -8.45 -16.33 23.26
C TRP A 299 -9.52 -16.21 22.19
N ILE A 300 -9.15 -15.86 20.96
CA ILE A 300 -10.02 -15.86 19.80
C ILE A 300 -9.73 -17.13 18.99
N LYS A 301 -10.67 -18.08 19.04
CA LYS A 301 -10.53 -19.39 18.38
C LYS A 301 -11.77 -19.71 17.55
N ALA A 302 -11.55 -20.43 16.46
CA ALA A 302 -12.59 -20.93 15.57
C ALA A 302 -13.30 -22.13 16.23
N ASP A 303 -14.01 -21.87 17.32
CA ASP A 303 -14.85 -22.83 18.04
C ASP A 303 -16.15 -22.14 18.49
N PRO A 304 -17.33 -22.76 18.29
CA PRO A 304 -18.60 -22.12 18.63
C PRO A 304 -18.77 -21.74 20.11
N ASN A 305 -18.24 -22.53 21.04
CA ASN A 305 -18.37 -22.25 22.47
C ASN A 305 -17.42 -21.11 22.87
N ILE A 306 -16.20 -21.11 22.33
CA ILE A 306 -15.26 -19.99 22.51
C ILE A 306 -15.84 -18.71 21.91
N TYR A 307 -16.41 -18.76 20.71
CA TYR A 307 -17.13 -17.63 20.12
C TYR A 307 -18.23 -17.10 21.04
N VAL A 308 -19.15 -17.94 21.50
CA VAL A 308 -20.26 -17.51 22.38
C VAL A 308 -19.75 -16.84 23.66
N SER A 309 -18.67 -17.37 24.25
CA SER A 309 -18.11 -16.85 25.51
C SER A 309 -17.22 -15.61 25.36
N THR A 310 -16.71 -15.32 24.16
CA THR A 310 -15.77 -14.21 23.93
C THR A 310 -16.29 -13.14 22.97
N LYS A 311 -17.44 -13.37 22.30
CA LYS A 311 -18.07 -12.45 21.35
C LYS A 311 -18.16 -11.03 21.90
N ASP A 312 -18.73 -10.84 23.09
CA ASP A 312 -18.94 -9.50 23.63
C ASP A 312 -17.61 -8.78 23.92
N LYS A 313 -16.59 -9.51 24.39
CA LYS A 313 -15.24 -8.98 24.60
C LYS A 313 -14.60 -8.60 23.26
N TYR A 314 -14.78 -9.42 22.22
CA TYR A 314 -14.28 -9.17 20.88
C TYR A 314 -14.94 -7.95 20.21
N GLU A 315 -16.28 -7.85 20.27
CA GLU A 315 -17.03 -6.69 19.77
C GLU A 315 -16.66 -5.42 20.55
N LYS A 316 -16.46 -5.52 21.87
CA LYS A 316 -16.00 -4.40 22.71
C LYS A 316 -14.58 -3.96 22.35
N LEU A 317 -13.65 -4.88 22.07
CA LEU A 317 -12.31 -4.56 21.59
C LEU A 317 -12.39 -3.77 20.28
N TRP A 318 -13.10 -4.29 19.28
CA TRP A 318 -13.24 -3.63 17.99
C TRP A 318 -13.98 -2.29 18.07
N THR A 319 -14.96 -2.15 18.96
CA THR A 319 -15.63 -0.87 19.20
C THR A 319 -14.65 0.18 19.74
N GLN A 320 -13.76 -0.19 20.67
CA GLN A 320 -12.74 0.73 21.21
C GLN A 320 -11.73 1.14 20.13
N ILE A 321 -11.21 0.18 19.36
CA ILE A 321 -10.30 0.45 18.24
C ILE A 321 -10.99 1.37 17.22
N ALA A 322 -12.18 1.00 16.74
CA ALA A 322 -12.89 1.78 15.73
C ALA A 322 -13.18 3.21 16.20
N ASN A 323 -13.55 3.43 17.46
CA ASN A 323 -13.78 4.76 18.01
C ASN A 323 -12.50 5.61 18.05
N GLU A 324 -11.39 5.06 18.56
CA GLU A 324 -10.10 5.77 18.62
C GLU A 324 -9.63 6.21 17.22
N PHE A 325 -9.80 5.32 16.24
CA PHE A 325 -9.32 5.48 14.88
C PHE A 325 -10.37 6.06 13.91
N SER A 326 -11.50 6.54 14.44
CA SER A 326 -12.61 7.07 13.62
C SER A 326 -12.24 8.30 12.79
N GLY A 327 -11.27 9.10 13.25
CA GLY A 327 -10.84 10.33 12.59
C GLY A 327 -9.94 10.15 11.36
N TYR A 328 -9.38 8.96 11.13
CA TYR A 328 -8.47 8.70 10.02
C TYR A 328 -9.21 8.57 8.69
N ASN A 329 -8.56 8.98 7.60
CA ASN A 329 -9.09 8.84 6.23
C ASN A 329 -9.07 7.37 5.76
N HIS A 330 -9.39 7.15 4.48
CA HIS A 330 -9.51 5.83 3.85
C HIS A 330 -8.20 5.03 3.75
N HIS A 331 -7.03 5.64 3.96
CA HIS A 331 -5.75 4.91 3.96
C HIS A 331 -5.61 3.98 5.17
N LEU A 332 -6.37 4.18 6.25
CA LEU A 332 -6.42 3.24 7.37
C LEU A 332 -7.49 2.18 7.13
N LEU A 333 -7.09 0.91 7.16
CA LEU A 333 -7.96 -0.26 7.11
C LEU A 333 -7.88 -1.03 8.42
N PHE A 334 -8.94 -1.77 8.72
CA PHE A 334 -8.97 -2.69 9.85
C PHE A 334 -9.04 -4.14 9.36
N GLU A 335 -8.21 -5.00 9.94
CA GLU A 335 -8.22 -6.45 9.72
C GLU A 335 -8.71 -7.16 10.99
N GLY A 336 -9.84 -7.85 10.89
CA GLY A 336 -10.59 -8.34 12.05
C GLY A 336 -9.82 -9.27 12.99
N TYR A 337 -8.98 -10.13 12.41
CA TYR A 337 -8.21 -11.15 13.12
C TYR A 337 -7.17 -11.76 12.17
N ASN A 338 -6.03 -12.21 12.72
CA ASN A 338 -4.90 -12.73 11.95
C ASN A 338 -5.07 -14.20 11.47
N GLU A 339 -4.69 -15.17 12.30
CA GLU A 339 -4.63 -16.60 11.95
C GLU A 339 -5.45 -17.41 12.95
N MET A 340 -6.78 -17.34 12.83
CA MET A 340 -7.68 -18.01 13.76
C MET A 340 -7.67 -19.54 13.53
N LEU A 341 -7.38 -20.30 14.59
CA LEU A 341 -7.34 -21.76 14.59
C LEU A 341 -8.45 -22.34 15.47
N ASP A 342 -8.74 -23.64 15.30
CA ASP A 342 -9.57 -24.40 16.22
C ASP A 342 -8.87 -24.63 17.58
N THR A 343 -9.56 -25.26 18.53
CA THR A 343 -9.00 -25.54 19.87
C THR A 343 -7.81 -26.49 19.86
N ASN A 344 -7.56 -27.19 18.75
CA ASN A 344 -6.45 -28.13 18.58
C ASN A 344 -5.24 -27.49 17.87
N ASN A 345 -5.28 -26.17 17.59
CA ASN A 345 -4.25 -25.46 16.84
C ASN A 345 -4.01 -26.06 15.44
N SER A 346 -5.07 -26.47 14.75
CA SER A 346 -4.95 -27.18 13.47
C SER A 346 -4.69 -26.19 12.31
N TRP A 347 -3.49 -26.18 11.73
CA TRP A 347 -3.09 -25.20 10.70
C TRP A 347 -3.62 -25.48 9.28
N ALA A 348 -3.71 -26.75 8.88
CA ALA A 348 -4.09 -27.11 7.50
C ALA A 348 -5.60 -26.99 7.26
N ALA A 349 -6.39 -27.46 8.22
CA ALA A 349 -7.84 -27.41 8.23
C ALA A 349 -8.31 -27.64 9.68
N PRO A 350 -9.50 -27.15 10.07
CA PRO A 350 -10.04 -27.45 11.37
C PRO A 350 -10.33 -28.95 11.52
N SER A 351 -10.45 -29.40 12.76
CA SER A 351 -10.78 -30.78 13.11
C SER A 351 -12.02 -31.26 12.35
N ALA A 352 -11.94 -32.45 11.75
CA ALA A 352 -13.03 -33.00 10.93
C ALA A 352 -14.35 -33.08 11.71
N GLY A 353 -15.45 -32.63 11.09
CA GLY A 353 -16.77 -32.59 11.72
C GLY A 353 -16.98 -31.45 12.73
N SER A 354 -16.00 -30.59 12.96
CA SER A 354 -16.16 -29.39 13.78
C SER A 354 -17.00 -28.31 13.07
N SER A 355 -17.56 -27.38 13.84
CA SER A 355 -18.22 -26.17 13.33
C SER A 355 -17.30 -24.94 13.33
N SER A 356 -15.99 -25.17 13.15
CA SER A 356 -14.96 -24.12 13.23
C SER A 356 -15.16 -23.05 12.17
N TYR A 357 -15.51 -23.44 10.93
CA TYR A 357 -15.82 -22.48 9.86
C TYR A 357 -17.04 -21.60 10.19
N THR A 358 -18.06 -22.14 10.87
CA THR A 358 -19.18 -21.34 11.36
C THR A 358 -18.71 -20.32 12.40
N ALA A 359 -17.85 -20.73 13.34
CA ALA A 359 -17.35 -19.85 14.39
C ALA A 359 -16.52 -18.68 13.83
N ILE A 360 -15.56 -18.95 12.94
CA ILE A 360 -14.76 -17.88 12.31
C ILE A 360 -15.61 -16.94 11.46
N ASN A 361 -16.57 -17.45 10.69
CA ASN A 361 -17.51 -16.61 9.92
C ASN A 361 -18.37 -15.72 10.85
N ASN A 362 -18.72 -16.21 12.04
CA ASN A 362 -19.44 -15.41 13.03
C ASN A 362 -18.57 -14.30 13.65
N TYR A 363 -17.27 -14.53 13.89
CA TYR A 363 -16.34 -13.46 14.29
C TYR A 363 -16.19 -12.42 13.18
N ALA A 364 -16.09 -12.84 11.91
CA ALA A 364 -16.04 -11.93 10.76
C ALA A 364 -17.26 -11.00 10.73
N GLN A 365 -18.46 -11.57 10.92
CA GLN A 365 -19.70 -10.77 11.00
C GLN A 365 -19.71 -9.85 12.22
N SER A 366 -19.27 -10.33 13.38
CA SER A 366 -19.23 -9.52 14.62
C SER A 366 -18.28 -8.33 14.48
N PHE A 367 -17.13 -8.53 13.83
CA PHE A 367 -16.17 -7.48 13.50
C PHE A 367 -16.77 -6.39 12.63
N VAL A 368 -17.32 -6.76 11.47
CA VAL A 368 -17.95 -5.80 10.55
C VAL A 368 -19.08 -5.05 11.27
N THR A 369 -19.91 -5.77 12.01
CA THR A 369 -21.02 -5.17 12.77
C THR A 369 -20.52 -4.15 13.81
N ALA A 370 -19.53 -4.51 14.62
CA ALA A 370 -18.97 -3.65 15.66
C ALA A 370 -18.33 -2.38 15.08
N VAL A 371 -17.54 -2.51 14.02
CA VAL A 371 -16.90 -1.35 13.37
C VAL A 371 -17.95 -0.44 12.73
N ARG A 372 -18.88 -0.99 11.94
CA ARG A 372 -19.90 -0.20 11.24
C ARG A 372 -20.83 0.53 12.21
N ALA A 373 -21.12 -0.05 13.38
CA ALA A 373 -21.94 0.58 14.41
C ALA A 373 -21.35 1.89 14.97
N THR A 374 -20.04 2.12 14.83
CA THR A 374 -19.40 3.38 15.27
C THR A 374 -19.65 4.56 14.31
N GLY A 375 -20.13 4.32 13.09
CA GLY A 375 -20.49 5.36 12.13
C GLY A 375 -19.30 6.20 11.64
N GLY A 376 -19.57 7.42 11.16
CA GLY A 376 -18.56 8.32 10.61
C GLY A 376 -17.74 7.68 9.49
N ASN A 377 -16.42 7.86 9.51
CA ASN A 377 -15.52 7.26 8.52
C ASN A 377 -15.55 5.72 8.54
N ASN A 378 -15.89 5.12 9.68
CA ASN A 378 -15.95 3.66 9.82
C ASN A 378 -17.18 3.05 9.13
N ALA A 379 -18.17 3.86 8.74
CA ALA A 379 -19.30 3.40 7.94
C ALA A 379 -18.87 2.93 6.54
N THR A 380 -17.80 3.51 5.99
CA THR A 380 -17.26 3.13 4.66
C THR A 380 -15.77 2.78 4.69
N ARG A 381 -15.15 2.67 5.86
CA ARG A 381 -13.77 2.19 5.99
C ARG A 381 -13.65 0.78 5.43
N ASN A 382 -12.66 0.54 4.58
CA ASN A 382 -12.36 -0.80 4.09
C ASN A 382 -11.94 -1.71 5.24
N LEU A 383 -12.58 -2.88 5.30
CA LEU A 383 -12.33 -3.90 6.31
C LEU A 383 -11.74 -5.14 5.63
N ILE A 384 -10.89 -5.85 6.36
CA ILE A 384 -10.23 -7.06 5.91
C ILE A 384 -10.65 -8.21 6.81
N ILE A 385 -10.98 -9.34 6.20
CA ILE A 385 -11.30 -10.59 6.89
C ILE A 385 -10.37 -11.69 6.39
N ASN A 386 -9.95 -12.55 7.30
CA ASN A 386 -9.00 -13.61 6.98
C ASN A 386 -9.73 -14.95 6.85
N THR A 387 -9.18 -15.82 6.02
CA THR A 387 -9.59 -17.23 6.00
C THR A 387 -9.14 -17.93 7.28
N TYR A 388 -9.67 -19.13 7.52
CA TYR A 388 -9.19 -19.98 8.60
C TYR A 388 -7.67 -20.19 8.49
N ALA A 389 -6.93 -19.96 9.58
CA ALA A 389 -5.47 -20.01 9.64
C ALA A 389 -4.72 -19.11 8.61
N GLY A 390 -5.37 -18.11 8.01
CA GLY A 390 -4.80 -17.38 6.86
C GLY A 390 -4.57 -18.28 5.62
N ASN A 391 -5.17 -19.47 5.59
CA ASN A 391 -4.86 -20.52 4.62
C ASN A 391 -5.48 -20.24 3.23
N ASN A 392 -4.78 -20.63 2.17
CA ASN A 392 -5.16 -20.41 0.76
C ASN A 392 -5.68 -21.67 0.03
N SER A 393 -5.90 -22.78 0.75
CA SER A 393 -6.45 -24.02 0.18
C SER A 393 -7.91 -23.88 -0.25
N ASP A 394 -8.35 -24.70 -1.22
CA ASP A 394 -9.75 -24.73 -1.68
C ASP A 394 -10.73 -24.95 -0.52
N VAL A 395 -10.36 -25.76 0.47
CA VAL A 395 -11.24 -26.01 1.62
C VAL A 395 -11.41 -24.74 2.45
N ALA A 396 -10.33 -24.02 2.76
CA ALA A 396 -10.39 -22.81 3.56
C ALA A 396 -11.15 -21.68 2.83
N ILE A 397 -10.82 -21.41 1.56
CA ILE A 397 -11.40 -20.30 0.80
C ILE A 397 -12.88 -20.52 0.44
N ASN A 398 -13.30 -21.77 0.22
CA ASN A 398 -14.70 -22.08 -0.10
C ASN A 398 -15.60 -22.09 1.14
N ASN A 399 -15.04 -22.26 2.34
CA ASN A 399 -15.80 -22.18 3.59
C ASN A 399 -15.83 -20.76 4.20
N LEU A 400 -15.08 -19.80 3.64
CA LEU A 400 -15.21 -18.39 4.02
C LEU A 400 -16.52 -17.83 3.48
N THR A 401 -17.36 -17.34 4.40
CA THR A 401 -18.56 -16.57 4.07
C THR A 401 -18.26 -15.08 4.29
N LEU A 402 -18.43 -14.26 3.26
CA LEU A 402 -18.30 -12.81 3.43
C LEU A 402 -19.40 -12.30 4.39
N PRO A 403 -19.05 -11.45 5.38
CA PRO A 403 -20.03 -10.77 6.21
C PRO A 403 -21.05 -10.00 5.37
N THR A 404 -22.28 -9.96 5.85
CA THR A 404 -23.25 -8.98 5.37
C THR A 404 -22.78 -7.60 5.82
N ASP A 405 -22.68 -6.68 4.86
CA ASP A 405 -22.30 -5.29 5.08
C ASP A 405 -23.35 -4.36 4.46
N ASN A 406 -23.62 -3.25 5.14
CA ASN A 406 -24.54 -2.22 4.64
C ASN A 406 -23.86 -1.31 3.61
N THR A 407 -22.54 -1.39 3.48
CA THR A 407 -21.74 -0.63 2.52
C THR A 407 -21.10 -1.59 1.52
N SER A 408 -21.57 -1.53 0.27
CA SER A 408 -21.10 -2.45 -0.78
C SER A 408 -19.66 -2.15 -1.19
N GLY A 409 -18.85 -3.20 -1.40
CA GLY A 409 -17.50 -3.06 -1.96
C GLY A 409 -16.40 -2.68 -0.96
N HIS A 410 -16.66 -2.70 0.36
CA HIS A 410 -15.70 -2.30 1.40
C HIS A 410 -15.16 -3.46 2.26
N ILE A 411 -15.18 -4.68 1.71
CA ILE A 411 -14.57 -5.86 2.34
C ILE A 411 -13.53 -6.46 1.39
N ALA A 412 -12.32 -6.67 1.89
CA ALA A 412 -11.27 -7.46 1.25
C ALA A 412 -11.01 -8.77 2.02
N VAL A 413 -10.51 -9.78 1.31
CA VAL A 413 -10.10 -11.06 1.89
C VAL A 413 -8.58 -11.11 2.01
N GLU A 414 -8.08 -11.56 3.13
CA GLU A 414 -6.65 -11.78 3.39
C GLU A 414 -6.33 -13.27 3.54
N ILE A 415 -5.22 -13.66 2.93
CA ILE A 415 -4.56 -14.96 3.11
C ILE A 415 -3.06 -14.73 3.34
N HIS A 416 -2.39 -15.73 3.88
CA HIS A 416 -0.94 -15.80 3.99
C HIS A 416 -0.39 -16.93 3.14
N THR A 417 0.87 -16.80 2.75
CA THR A 417 1.57 -17.90 2.10
C THR A 417 3.07 -17.88 2.41
N TYR A 418 3.55 -19.01 2.90
CA TYR A 418 4.96 -19.34 3.00
C TYR A 418 5.27 -20.55 2.10
N ASP A 419 4.46 -20.70 1.04
CA ASP A 419 4.46 -21.87 0.18
C ASP A 419 5.59 -21.84 -0.87
N PRO A 420 6.07 -23.01 -1.29
CA PRO A 420 5.83 -24.31 -0.66
C PRO A 420 6.44 -24.36 0.74
N TYR A 421 5.70 -24.86 1.74
CA TYR A 421 6.17 -24.83 3.12
C TYR A 421 7.60 -25.40 3.26
N ASN A 422 8.48 -24.64 3.92
CA ASN A 422 9.87 -25.00 4.19
C ASN A 422 10.78 -25.13 2.94
N TRP A 423 10.37 -24.57 1.79
CA TRP A 423 11.17 -24.59 0.55
C TRP A 423 12.57 -23.99 0.74
N PHE A 424 12.71 -22.96 1.58
CA PHE A 424 13.99 -22.27 1.79
C PHE A 424 15.03 -23.19 2.43
N LYS A 425 14.61 -24.06 3.37
CA LYS A 425 15.45 -25.11 3.95
C LYS A 425 15.69 -26.25 2.97
N ASN A 426 14.62 -26.74 2.33
CA ASN A 426 14.65 -27.99 1.57
C ASN A 426 15.32 -27.86 0.21
N TYR A 427 15.18 -26.71 -0.45
CA TYR A 427 15.70 -26.47 -1.80
C TYR A 427 16.81 -25.43 -1.81
N GLY A 428 16.77 -24.41 -0.93
CA GLY A 428 17.75 -23.33 -0.90
C GLY A 428 17.77 -22.45 -2.17
N GLN A 429 16.82 -22.66 -3.08
CA GLN A 429 16.65 -21.98 -4.36
C GLN A 429 15.16 -21.91 -4.71
N TRP A 430 14.73 -20.85 -5.40
CA TRP A 430 13.37 -20.72 -5.89
C TRP A 430 13.23 -21.46 -7.22
N THR A 431 12.54 -22.61 -7.21
CA THR A 431 12.43 -23.49 -8.38
C THR A 431 11.18 -23.21 -9.21
N THR A 432 11.11 -23.78 -10.42
CA THR A 432 9.89 -23.78 -11.24
C THR A 432 8.69 -24.37 -10.50
N ASP A 433 8.89 -25.41 -9.69
CA ASP A 433 7.80 -26.01 -8.90
C ASP A 433 7.31 -25.06 -7.81
N CYS A 434 8.21 -24.28 -7.18
CA CYS A 434 7.81 -23.23 -6.25
C CYS A 434 6.95 -22.17 -6.95
N SER A 435 7.40 -21.69 -8.11
CA SER A 435 6.65 -20.71 -8.92
C SER A 435 5.28 -21.24 -9.38
N ASN A 436 5.21 -22.52 -9.75
CA ASN A 436 3.96 -23.20 -10.13
C ASN A 436 2.98 -23.30 -8.95
N GLU A 437 3.46 -23.54 -7.72
CA GLU A 437 2.57 -23.55 -6.55
C GLU A 437 1.95 -22.17 -6.31
N ILE A 438 2.75 -21.10 -6.39
CA ILE A 438 2.26 -19.72 -6.28
C ILE A 438 1.25 -19.39 -7.39
N LYS A 439 1.52 -19.84 -8.62
CA LYS A 439 0.58 -19.68 -9.75
C LYS A 439 -0.74 -20.39 -9.50
N ASN A 440 -0.69 -21.61 -8.96
CA ASN A 440 -1.89 -22.39 -8.63
C ASN A 440 -2.68 -21.71 -7.52
N MET A 441 -2.02 -21.20 -6.49
CA MET A 441 -2.65 -20.39 -5.43
C MET A 441 -3.39 -19.19 -6.02
N PHE A 442 -2.73 -18.36 -6.84
CA PHE A 442 -3.40 -17.20 -7.45
C PHE A 442 -4.56 -17.60 -8.37
N THR A 443 -4.47 -18.73 -9.06
CA THR A 443 -5.58 -19.27 -9.87
C THR A 443 -6.79 -19.63 -8.99
N ARG A 444 -6.57 -20.26 -7.83
CA ARG A 444 -7.62 -20.55 -6.84
C ARG A 444 -8.26 -19.27 -6.31
N LEU A 445 -7.45 -18.31 -5.88
CA LEU A 445 -7.91 -17.01 -5.35
C LEU A 445 -8.71 -16.22 -6.39
N ASN A 446 -8.26 -16.23 -7.65
CA ASN A 446 -8.98 -15.56 -8.73
C ASN A 446 -10.35 -16.20 -8.98
N THR A 447 -10.39 -17.52 -9.05
CA THR A 447 -11.64 -18.27 -9.28
C THR A 447 -12.65 -18.01 -8.16
N ARG A 448 -12.18 -17.97 -6.90
CA ARG A 448 -13.06 -17.81 -5.74
C ARG A 448 -13.47 -16.37 -5.45
N PHE A 449 -12.58 -15.40 -5.64
CA PHE A 449 -12.77 -14.03 -5.15
C PHE A 449 -12.61 -12.98 -6.26
N VAL A 450 -11.43 -12.87 -6.87
CA VAL A 450 -11.11 -11.73 -7.76
C VAL A 450 -12.04 -11.64 -8.96
N SER A 451 -12.37 -12.78 -9.59
CA SER A 451 -13.31 -12.83 -10.73
C SER A 451 -14.76 -12.51 -10.34
N GLN A 452 -15.06 -12.46 -9.05
CA GLN A 452 -16.35 -12.06 -8.48
C GLN A 452 -16.30 -10.63 -7.89
N ASP A 453 -15.30 -9.84 -8.27
CA ASP A 453 -15.05 -8.48 -7.76
C ASP A 453 -14.79 -8.39 -6.25
N ILE A 454 -14.38 -9.50 -5.62
CA ILE A 454 -13.96 -9.52 -4.21
C ILE A 454 -12.43 -9.34 -4.19
N PRO A 455 -11.91 -8.23 -3.66
CA PRO A 455 -10.48 -7.98 -3.63
C PRO A 455 -9.78 -8.88 -2.61
N VAL A 456 -8.55 -9.26 -2.94
CA VAL A 456 -7.72 -10.15 -2.12
C VAL A 456 -6.37 -9.51 -1.87
N ILE A 457 -5.81 -9.71 -0.68
CA ILE A 457 -4.41 -9.42 -0.36
C ILE A 457 -3.69 -10.68 0.12
N VAL A 458 -2.38 -10.75 -0.18
CA VAL A 458 -1.45 -11.65 0.50
C VAL A 458 -0.88 -10.87 1.68
N GLY A 459 -1.51 -11.00 2.84
CA GLY A 459 -1.20 -10.23 4.04
C GLY A 459 0.15 -10.59 4.66
N GLU A 460 0.66 -11.78 4.39
CA GLU A 460 2.00 -12.20 4.75
C GLU A 460 2.60 -13.16 3.72
N TYR A 461 3.87 -12.92 3.39
CA TYR A 461 4.71 -13.90 2.70
C TYR A 461 6.19 -13.70 3.02
N GLY A 462 6.98 -14.75 2.79
CA GLY A 462 8.44 -14.69 2.89
C GLY A 462 9.05 -16.08 2.91
N THR A 463 10.28 -16.18 3.38
CA THR A 463 11.01 -17.45 3.44
C THR A 463 10.74 -18.27 4.70
N HIS A 464 9.80 -17.82 5.55
CA HIS A 464 9.64 -18.36 6.91
C HIS A 464 9.21 -19.83 6.89
N GLY A 465 9.90 -20.60 7.73
CA GLY A 465 9.80 -22.05 7.87
C GLY A 465 10.74 -22.46 9.00
N GLU A 466 11.39 -23.62 8.91
CA GLU A 466 12.41 -23.97 9.90
C GLU A 466 13.68 -23.10 9.80
N THR A 467 13.95 -22.55 8.62
CA THR A 467 15.00 -21.55 8.40
C THR A 467 14.42 -20.39 7.61
N SER A 468 14.98 -19.19 7.80
CA SER A 468 14.56 -17.98 7.10
C SER A 468 15.77 -17.20 6.58
N VAL A 469 15.57 -16.40 5.53
CA VAL A 469 16.59 -15.49 5.04
C VAL A 469 16.88 -14.41 6.08
N SER A 470 18.15 -14.04 6.18
CA SER A 470 18.62 -12.91 6.99
C SER A 470 19.82 -12.27 6.30
N LYS A 471 20.28 -11.13 6.82
CA LYS A 471 21.49 -10.46 6.30
C LYS A 471 22.78 -11.28 6.42
N THR A 472 22.79 -12.34 7.22
CA THR A 472 23.93 -13.26 7.35
C THR A 472 23.78 -14.53 6.52
N SER A 473 22.68 -14.69 5.78
CA SER A 473 22.52 -15.79 4.82
C SER A 473 23.52 -15.67 3.67
N THR A 474 23.80 -16.80 3.01
CA THR A 474 24.70 -16.82 1.85
C THR A 474 24.12 -16.01 0.68
N THR A 475 24.98 -15.53 -0.22
CA THR A 475 24.54 -14.80 -1.44
C THR A 475 23.50 -15.59 -2.25
N THR A 476 23.67 -16.91 -2.37
CA THR A 476 22.73 -17.78 -3.09
C THR A 476 21.36 -17.84 -2.40
N GLN A 477 21.34 -17.92 -1.06
CA GLN A 477 20.10 -17.90 -0.28
C GLN A 477 19.38 -16.55 -0.37
N ILE A 478 20.12 -15.44 -0.30
CA ILE A 478 19.55 -14.09 -0.48
C ILE A 478 18.99 -13.95 -1.90
N LYS A 479 19.68 -14.48 -2.92
CA LYS A 479 19.16 -14.53 -4.29
C LYS A 479 17.88 -15.35 -4.40
N ALA A 480 17.80 -16.50 -3.74
CA ALA A 480 16.58 -17.31 -3.71
C ALA A 480 15.40 -16.57 -3.07
N ALA A 481 15.62 -15.84 -1.98
CA ALA A 481 14.60 -14.99 -1.37
C ALA A 481 14.17 -13.83 -2.30
N ALA A 482 15.12 -13.25 -3.04
CA ALA A 482 14.83 -12.22 -4.04
C ALA A 482 13.98 -12.76 -5.19
N ASP A 483 14.25 -14.00 -5.64
CA ASP A 483 13.49 -14.67 -6.70
C ASP A 483 12.06 -14.97 -6.26
N GLN A 484 11.87 -15.50 -5.04
CA GLN A 484 10.52 -15.65 -4.46
C GLN A 484 9.80 -14.31 -4.43
N ALA A 485 10.46 -13.25 -3.93
CA ALA A 485 9.83 -11.96 -3.72
C ALA A 485 9.39 -11.30 -5.04
N ALA A 486 10.24 -11.37 -6.06
CA ALA A 486 9.92 -10.87 -7.40
C ALA A 486 8.77 -11.67 -8.04
N ASP A 487 8.82 -13.00 -7.94
CA ASP A 487 7.79 -13.88 -8.52
C ASP A 487 6.42 -13.66 -7.88
N MET A 488 6.37 -13.59 -6.54
CA MET A 488 5.16 -13.27 -5.77
C MET A 488 4.55 -11.93 -6.22
N VAL A 489 5.35 -10.86 -6.25
CA VAL A 489 4.90 -9.51 -6.64
C VAL A 489 4.38 -9.51 -8.08
N LYS A 490 5.10 -10.12 -9.01
CA LYS A 490 4.74 -10.16 -10.44
C LYS A 490 3.44 -10.92 -10.68
N GLN A 491 3.29 -12.08 -10.05
CA GLN A 491 2.09 -12.89 -10.19
C GLN A 491 0.88 -12.25 -9.50
N ALA A 492 1.05 -11.66 -8.31
CA ALA A 492 -0.03 -10.96 -7.60
C ALA A 492 -0.58 -9.77 -8.41
N LYS A 493 0.33 -8.96 -8.98
CA LYS A 493 -0.02 -7.78 -9.79
C LYS A 493 -0.91 -8.14 -10.98
N ALA A 494 -0.71 -9.31 -11.60
CA ALA A 494 -1.52 -9.78 -12.72
C ALA A 494 -3.01 -10.00 -12.35
N TYR A 495 -3.31 -10.20 -11.06
CA TYR A 495 -4.66 -10.36 -10.54
C TYR A 495 -5.16 -9.14 -9.75
N GLY A 496 -4.39 -8.04 -9.70
CA GLY A 496 -4.72 -6.88 -8.88
C GLY A 496 -4.70 -7.18 -7.38
N ILE A 497 -3.86 -8.14 -6.95
CA ILE A 497 -3.65 -8.51 -5.55
C ILE A 497 -2.41 -7.78 -5.03
N SER A 498 -2.51 -7.20 -3.82
CA SER A 498 -1.35 -6.60 -3.13
C SER A 498 -0.70 -7.60 -2.17
N THR A 499 0.60 -7.45 -1.93
CA THR A 499 1.41 -8.41 -1.17
C THR A 499 2.22 -7.69 -0.09
N PHE A 500 2.27 -8.27 1.11
CA PHE A 500 2.95 -7.70 2.28
C PHE A 500 4.08 -8.61 2.75
N TYR A 501 5.32 -8.16 2.58
CA TYR A 501 6.50 -8.95 2.94
C TYR A 501 6.63 -9.05 4.46
N TRP A 502 6.75 -10.27 5.00
CA TRP A 502 6.94 -10.49 6.42
C TRP A 502 8.39 -10.18 6.83
N MET A 503 8.60 -9.00 7.44
CA MET A 503 9.80 -8.58 8.17
C MET A 503 11.15 -8.51 7.43
N SER A 504 11.66 -9.61 6.86
CA SER A 504 13.10 -9.84 6.64
C SER A 504 13.82 -8.79 5.78
N ILE A 505 13.11 -8.04 4.94
CA ILE A 505 13.70 -6.98 4.11
C ILE A 505 14.22 -5.79 4.92
N ILE A 506 13.64 -5.49 6.10
CA ILE A 506 14.11 -4.49 7.05
C ILE A 506 13.82 -4.93 8.50
N ASP A 507 14.87 -5.33 9.20
CA ASP A 507 14.76 -6.04 10.48
C ASP A 507 15.75 -5.56 11.54
N GLY A 508 15.31 -5.60 12.81
CA GLY A 508 16.12 -5.30 13.98
C GLY A 508 16.72 -3.90 13.93
N THR A 509 18.03 -3.81 14.17
CA THR A 509 18.76 -2.53 14.24
C THR A 509 18.72 -1.72 12.94
N ASP A 510 18.46 -2.36 11.80
CA ASP A 510 18.36 -1.68 10.51
C ASP A 510 17.08 -0.82 10.42
N ARG A 511 16.10 -1.00 11.32
CA ARG A 511 14.94 -0.11 11.48
C ARG A 511 15.28 1.19 12.23
N SER A 512 16.28 1.18 13.12
CA SER A 512 16.64 2.34 13.97
C SER A 512 17.33 3.45 13.19
N VAL A 513 18.16 3.07 12.22
CA VAL A 513 18.71 3.96 11.19
C VAL A 513 18.23 3.36 9.86
N PRO A 514 17.06 3.77 9.37
CA PRO A 514 16.35 3.04 8.31
C PRO A 514 17.23 2.73 7.11
N GLN A 515 17.49 1.44 6.90
CA GLN A 515 18.22 0.88 5.77
C GLN A 515 17.73 -0.54 5.49
N TRP A 516 17.90 -1.01 4.26
CA TRP A 516 17.53 -2.38 3.92
C TRP A 516 18.45 -3.41 4.60
N SER A 517 17.87 -4.39 5.28
CA SER A 517 18.59 -5.59 5.71
C SER A 517 18.89 -6.49 4.51
N LEU A 518 17.99 -6.52 3.51
CA LEU A 518 18.11 -7.29 2.27
C LEU A 518 17.89 -6.41 1.03
N PRO A 519 18.86 -5.53 0.66
CA PRO A 519 18.68 -4.56 -0.41
C PRO A 519 18.41 -5.19 -1.79
N THR A 520 18.98 -6.36 -2.07
CA THR A 520 18.75 -7.08 -3.34
C THR A 520 17.33 -7.65 -3.44
N VAL A 521 16.75 -8.09 -2.31
CA VAL A 521 15.36 -8.57 -2.25
C VAL A 521 14.40 -7.39 -2.47
N ALA A 522 14.60 -6.28 -1.75
CA ALA A 522 13.81 -5.07 -1.93
C ALA A 522 13.90 -4.54 -3.37
N THR A 523 15.09 -4.55 -3.98
CA THR A 523 15.27 -4.16 -5.38
C THR A 523 14.53 -5.10 -6.34
N ALA A 524 14.57 -6.41 -6.12
CA ALA A 524 13.86 -7.39 -6.94
C ALA A 524 12.33 -7.18 -6.89
N MET A 525 11.78 -6.89 -5.71
CA MET A 525 10.36 -6.53 -5.56
C MET A 525 10.00 -5.27 -6.34
N LYS A 526 10.80 -4.21 -6.22
CA LYS A 526 10.58 -2.93 -6.95
C LYS A 526 10.61 -3.13 -8.46
N ASN A 527 11.58 -3.88 -8.97
CA ASN A 527 11.67 -4.17 -10.40
C ASN A 527 10.45 -4.97 -10.87
N ALA A 528 10.09 -6.03 -10.15
CA ALA A 528 8.93 -6.86 -10.49
C ALA A 528 7.60 -6.09 -10.45
N TYR A 529 7.45 -5.12 -9.54
CA TYR A 529 6.26 -4.28 -9.48
C TYR A 529 6.20 -3.23 -10.60
N ASN A 530 7.35 -2.80 -11.15
CA ASN A 530 7.43 -1.75 -12.17
C ASN A 530 7.49 -2.28 -13.62
N GLU A 531 7.73 -3.59 -13.80
CA GLU A 531 7.48 -4.33 -15.05
C GLU A 531 5.99 -4.47 -15.34
#